data_AF-A0A8I1UVY6-F1
#
_entry.id   AF-A0A8I1UVY6-F1
#
_cell.length_a   1.000
_cell.length_b   1.000
_cell.length_c   1.000
_cell.angle_alpha   90.00
_cell.angle_beta   90.00
_cell.angle_gamma   90.00
#
_symmetry.space_group_name_H-M   'P 1'
#
loop_
_entity.id
_entity.type
_entity.pdbx_description
1 polymer ?
#
loop_
_entity_poly.entity_id
_entity_poly.type
_entity_poly.pdbx_seq_one_letter_code
_entity_poly.pdbx_strand_id
1 'polypeptide(L)'
;MTISAKTEKDKTEQGRSVVVRWRMLAERRLNYLVELYESGRWTVYYKEPDFLKTVQEARAALKSWEQLAPREAGSDTVQNKPVEVSIVPADTTVILASPFTEIAPSADGVNA
;
A
#
# COMPACT_ATOMS: atom_id res chain seq x y z
N MET A 1 -14.71 3.72 -37.92
CA MET A 1 -15.19 4.10 -36.57
C MET A 1 -14.97 2.89 -35.66
N THR A 2 -13.76 2.71 -35.13
CA THR A 2 -13.35 1.44 -34.45
C THR A 2 -12.30 1.62 -33.36
N ILE A 3 -11.93 2.85 -33.00
CA ILE A 3 -10.84 3.11 -32.05
C ILE A 3 -11.30 2.93 -30.58
N SER A 4 -12.56 3.25 -30.27
CA SER A 4 -13.08 3.25 -28.89
C SER A 4 -13.15 1.87 -28.24
N ALA A 5 -13.46 0.80 -28.98
CA ALA A 5 -13.57 -0.55 -28.42
C ALA A 5 -12.21 -1.15 -28.05
N LYS A 6 -11.14 -0.78 -28.77
CA LYS A 6 -9.78 -1.29 -28.49
C LYS A 6 -9.23 -0.72 -27.19
N THR A 7 -9.45 0.57 -26.93
CA THR A 7 -8.91 1.26 -25.75
C THR A 7 -9.55 0.80 -24.44
N GLU A 8 -10.82 0.39 -24.47
CA GLU A 8 -11.52 -0.15 -23.29
C GLU A 8 -11.00 -1.56 -22.92
N LYS A 9 -10.78 -2.39 -23.94
CA LYS A 9 -10.20 -3.73 -23.79
C LYS A 9 -8.78 -3.66 -23.22
N ASP A 10 -7.91 -2.83 -23.79
CA ASP A 10 -6.52 -2.67 -23.33
C ASP A 10 -6.46 -2.21 -21.86
N LYS A 11 -7.32 -1.27 -21.45
CA LYS A 11 -7.41 -0.81 -20.04
C LYS A 11 -7.88 -1.92 -19.10
N THR A 12 -8.85 -2.72 -19.53
CA THR A 12 -9.38 -3.85 -18.74
C THR A 12 -8.32 -4.92 -18.55
N GLU A 13 -7.59 -5.28 -19.61
CA GLU A 13 -6.49 -6.23 -19.55
C GLU A 13 -5.34 -5.72 -18.68
N GLN A 14 -5.02 -4.42 -18.78
CA GLN A 14 -4.03 -3.78 -17.93
C GLN A 14 -4.45 -3.81 -16.45
N GLY A 15 -5.69 -3.47 -16.13
CA GLY A 15 -6.23 -3.57 -14.76
C GLY A 15 -6.14 -4.99 -14.19
N ARG A 16 -6.51 -6.01 -14.98
CA ARG A 16 -6.38 -7.42 -14.59
C ARG A 16 -4.92 -7.80 -14.30
N SER A 17 -3.99 -7.38 -15.16
CA SER A 17 -2.55 -7.64 -14.95
C SER A 17 -2.00 -7.00 -13.67
N VAL A 18 -2.54 -5.85 -13.27
CA VAL A 18 -2.14 -5.15 -12.04
C VAL A 18 -2.62 -5.94 -10.82
N VAL A 19 -3.89 -6.35 -10.81
CA VAL A 19 -4.47 -7.15 -9.71
C VAL A 19 -3.70 -8.45 -9.51
N VAL A 20 -3.37 -9.17 -10.59
CA VAL A 20 -2.59 -10.42 -10.52
C VAL A 20 -1.19 -10.18 -9.93
N ARG A 21 -0.51 -9.10 -10.33
CA ARG A 21 0.82 -8.76 -9.78
C ARG A 21 0.77 -8.42 -8.29
N TRP A 22 -0.22 -7.63 -7.87
CA TRP A 22 -0.37 -7.30 -6.45
C TRP A 22 -0.77 -8.50 -5.59
N ARG A 23 -1.60 -9.41 -6.12
CA ARG A 23 -1.88 -10.69 -5.47
C ARG A 23 -0.61 -11.52 -5.25
N MET A 24 0.20 -11.71 -6.30
CA MET A 24 1.46 -12.44 -6.19
C MET A 24 2.41 -11.81 -5.16
N LEU A 25 2.45 -10.48 -5.08
CA LEU A 25 3.27 -9.78 -4.08
C LEU A 25 2.76 -10.01 -2.65
N ALA A 26 1.45 -9.95 -2.44
CA ALA A 26 0.84 -10.23 -1.14
C ALA A 26 1.08 -11.69 -0.70
N GLU A 27 0.95 -12.63 -1.61
CA GLU A 27 1.28 -14.06 -1.39
C GLU A 27 2.75 -14.23 -0.99
N ARG A 28 3.67 -13.63 -1.74
CA ARG A 28 5.10 -13.68 -1.41
C ARG A 28 5.42 -13.07 -0.04
N ARG A 29 4.78 -11.94 0.30
CA ARG A 29 4.93 -11.30 1.61
C ARG A 29 4.46 -12.22 2.73
N LEU A 30 3.32 -12.88 2.56
CA LEU A 30 2.80 -13.81 3.56
C LEU A 30 3.72 -15.03 3.72
N ASN A 31 4.20 -15.62 2.61
CA ASN A 31 5.13 -16.74 2.66
C ASN A 31 6.42 -16.39 3.41
N TYR A 32 7.02 -15.23 3.13
CA TYR A 32 8.19 -14.74 3.85
C TYR A 32 7.93 -14.60 5.35
N LEU A 33 6.77 -14.07 5.75
CA LEU A 33 6.43 -13.93 7.17
C LEU A 33 6.25 -15.29 7.87
N VAL A 34 5.72 -16.30 7.16
CA VAL A 34 5.62 -17.67 7.67
C VAL A 34 7.02 -18.27 7.88
N GLU A 35 7.89 -18.20 6.88
CA GLU A 35 9.28 -18.67 7.01
C GLU A 35 10.03 -17.96 8.15
N LEU A 36 9.80 -16.65 8.31
CA LEU A 36 10.40 -15.87 9.39
C LEU A 36 9.87 -16.28 10.78
N TYR A 37 8.58 -16.62 10.86
CA TYR A 37 7.97 -17.16 12.07
C TYR A 37 8.54 -18.54 12.42
N GLU A 38 8.55 -19.46 11.46
CA GLU A 38 9.05 -20.84 11.64
C GLU A 38 10.54 -20.87 12.03
N SER A 39 11.35 -19.96 11.46
CA SER A 39 12.76 -19.85 11.84
C SER A 39 12.99 -19.16 13.20
N GLY A 40 11.95 -18.58 13.83
CA GLY A 40 12.05 -17.84 15.09
C GLY A 40 12.80 -16.49 15.00
N ARG A 41 13.36 -16.16 13.83
CA ARG A 41 14.18 -14.96 13.59
C ARG A 41 13.36 -13.66 13.57
N TRP A 42 12.04 -13.75 13.55
CA TRP A 42 11.15 -12.60 13.59
C TRP A 42 11.36 -11.73 14.85
N THR A 43 11.80 -12.32 15.96
CA THR A 43 12.04 -11.63 17.24
C THR A 43 13.19 -10.62 17.19
N VAL A 44 14.10 -10.74 16.23
CA VAL A 44 15.22 -9.80 16.02
C VAL A 44 14.74 -8.49 15.39
N TYR A 45 13.68 -8.56 14.58
CA TYR A 45 13.21 -7.43 13.76
C TYR A 45 11.91 -6.82 14.27
N TYR A 46 11.10 -7.61 14.97
CA TYR A 46 9.75 -7.23 15.38
C TYR A 46 9.51 -7.51 16.85
N LYS A 47 8.73 -6.63 17.48
CA LYS A 47 7.99 -6.99 18.69
C LYS A 47 6.79 -7.84 18.28
N GLU A 48 6.35 -8.73 19.16
CA GLU A 48 5.21 -9.62 18.94
C GLU A 48 3.95 -8.92 18.40
N PRO A 49 3.45 -7.81 19.00
CA PRO A 49 2.26 -7.14 18.46
C PRO A 49 2.47 -6.59 17.05
N ASP A 50 3.66 -6.08 16.75
CA ASP A 50 4.00 -5.51 15.44
C ASP A 50 4.10 -6.60 14.37
N PHE A 51 4.65 -7.76 14.74
CA PHE A 51 4.70 -8.94 13.88
C PHE A 51 3.30 -9.43 13.54
N LEU A 52 2.43 -9.60 14.55
CA LEU A 52 1.05 -10.04 14.35
C LEU A 52 0.27 -9.07 13.46
N LYS A 53 0.42 -7.76 13.68
CA LYS A 53 -0.18 -6.74 12.83
C LYS A 53 0.29 -6.86 11.38
N THR A 54 1.60 -7.02 11.16
CA THR A 54 2.20 -7.19 9.83
C THR A 54 1.64 -8.43 9.11
N VAL A 55 1.45 -9.54 9.82
CA VAL A 55 0.84 -10.77 9.28
C VAL A 55 -0.64 -10.56 8.94
N GLN A 56 -1.40 -9.89 9.82
CA GLN A 56 -2.81 -9.58 9.57
C GLN A 56 -2.98 -8.69 8.35
N GLU A 57 -2.15 -7.66 8.20
CA GLU A 57 -2.15 -6.77 7.03
C GLU A 57 -1.82 -7.53 5.74
N ALA A 58 -0.85 -8.44 5.75
CA ALA A 58 -0.51 -9.25 4.58
C ALA A 58 -1.69 -10.15 4.17
N ARG A 59 -2.37 -10.78 5.15
CA ARG A 59 -3.58 -11.58 4.91
C ARG A 59 -4.75 -10.74 4.40
N ALA A 60 -4.96 -9.56 4.98
CA ALA A 60 -6.01 -8.63 4.56
C ALA A 60 -5.78 -8.16 3.11
N ALA A 61 -4.54 -7.81 2.75
CA ALA A 61 -4.18 -7.45 1.39
C ALA A 61 -4.48 -8.58 0.40
N LEU A 62 -4.10 -9.83 0.74
CA LEU A 62 -4.38 -10.98 -0.12
C LEU A 62 -5.89 -11.16 -0.35
N LYS A 63 -6.70 -11.05 0.72
CA LYS A 63 -8.16 -11.11 0.62
C LYS A 63 -8.74 -9.99 -0.25
N SER A 64 -8.24 -8.76 -0.12
CA SER A 64 -8.67 -7.64 -0.97
C SER A 64 -8.35 -7.87 -2.44
N TRP A 65 -7.15 -8.37 -2.76
CA TRP A 65 -6.78 -8.65 -4.16
C TRP A 65 -7.49 -9.88 -4.73
N GLU A 66 -7.81 -10.87 -3.92
CA GLU A 66 -8.64 -12.02 -4.32
C GLU A 66 -10.07 -11.60 -4.67
N GLN A 67 -10.65 -10.67 -3.90
CA GLN A 67 -11.98 -10.10 -4.20
C GLN A 67 -12.00 -9.26 -5.48
N LEU A 68 -10.88 -8.62 -5.80
CA LEU A 68 -10.71 -7.80 -7.01
C LEU A 68 -10.27 -8.61 -8.23
N ALA A 69 -9.67 -9.79 -8.02
CA ALA A 69 -9.28 -10.66 -9.11
C ALA A 69 -10.53 -11.06 -9.88
N PRO A 70 -10.52 -10.98 -11.23
CA PRO A 70 -11.63 -11.47 -12.02
C PRO A 70 -11.91 -12.91 -11.60
N ARG A 71 -13.07 -13.17 -11.00
CA ARG A 71 -13.52 -14.54 -10.74
C ARG A 71 -13.48 -15.24 -12.08
N GLU A 72 -12.61 -16.23 -12.21
CA GLU A 72 -12.46 -17.04 -13.42
C GLU A 72 -13.86 -17.35 -13.97
N ALA A 73 -14.11 -16.98 -15.22
CA ALA A 73 -15.43 -16.84 -15.83
C ALA A 73 -16.40 -17.98 -15.45
N GLY A 74 -17.36 -17.68 -14.57
CA GLY A 74 -18.35 -18.66 -14.12
C GLY A 74 -19.31 -18.20 -13.02
N SER A 75 -19.20 -16.98 -12.50
CA SER A 75 -20.21 -16.45 -11.56
C SER A 75 -20.44 -14.98 -11.82
N ASP A 76 -21.41 -14.76 -12.71
CA ASP A 76 -22.39 -13.67 -12.76
C ASP A 76 -22.01 -12.33 -12.11
N THR A 77 -21.76 -11.36 -12.98
CA THR A 77 -22.13 -9.94 -12.85
C THR A 77 -22.42 -9.42 -11.44
N VAL A 78 -21.36 -8.97 -10.74
CA VAL A 78 -21.50 -7.95 -9.69
C VAL A 78 -20.78 -6.69 -10.17
N GLN A 79 -21.59 -5.65 -10.36
CA GLN A 79 -21.24 -4.34 -10.88
C GLN A 79 -19.94 -3.80 -10.29
N ASN A 80 -18.96 -3.55 -11.16
CA ASN A 80 -17.88 -2.62 -10.85
C ASN A 80 -18.48 -1.20 -10.84
N LYS A 81 -19.08 -0.80 -9.72
CA LYS A 81 -19.33 0.63 -9.47
C LYS A 81 -17.96 1.26 -9.17
N PRO A 82 -17.59 2.37 -9.82
CA PRO A 82 -16.39 3.08 -9.42
C PRO A 82 -16.60 3.55 -7.99
N VAL A 83 -15.75 3.09 -7.08
CA VAL A 83 -15.62 3.69 -5.75
C VAL A 83 -15.10 5.10 -5.99
N GLU A 84 -16.01 6.08 -5.94
CA GLU A 84 -15.66 7.49 -5.85
C GLU A 84 -15.03 7.69 -4.45
N VAL A 85 -13.71 7.53 -4.37
CA VAL A 85 -12.93 7.97 -3.22
C VAL A 85 -13.02 9.50 -3.22
N SER A 86 -13.96 10.02 -2.44
CA SER A 86 -13.96 11.43 -2.05
C SER A 86 -12.80 11.61 -1.09
N ILE A 87 -11.65 12.02 -1.63
CA ILE A 87 -10.58 12.59 -0.82
C ILE A 87 -11.13 13.92 -0.35
N VAL A 88 -11.73 13.94 0.83
CA VAL A 88 -11.96 15.19 1.56
C VAL A 88 -10.56 15.68 1.94
N PRO A 89 -10.05 16.79 1.40
CA PRO A 89 -8.91 17.44 2.01
C PRO A 89 -9.38 17.92 3.37
N ALA A 90 -9.08 17.15 4.41
CA ALA A 90 -9.08 17.68 5.76
C ALA A 90 -8.03 18.79 5.73
N ASP A 91 -8.50 20.03 5.79
CA ASP A 91 -7.72 21.24 5.93
C ASP A 91 -6.85 21.10 7.18
N THR A 92 -5.71 20.44 7.00
CA THR A 92 -4.67 20.33 7.99
C THR A 92 -3.67 21.38 7.57
N THR A 93 -3.90 22.59 8.03
CA THR A 93 -2.88 23.63 8.10
C THR A 93 -1.75 23.10 9.01
N VAL A 94 -0.88 22.24 8.46
CA VAL A 94 0.38 21.87 9.11
C VAL A 94 1.32 23.04 8.89
N ILE A 95 1.34 23.92 9.87
CA ILE A 95 2.42 24.90 10.06
C ILE A 95 3.73 24.10 10.02
N LEU A 96 4.50 24.35 8.97
CA LEU A 96 5.87 23.85 8.80
C LEU A 96 6.76 24.51 9.85
N ALA A 97 6.74 24.00 11.08
CA ALA A 97 7.84 24.17 12.01
C ALA A 97 8.80 23.01 11.77
N SER A 98 9.70 23.16 10.79
CA SER A 98 10.84 22.28 10.64
C SER A 98 11.69 22.35 11.92
N PRO A 99 11.93 21.25 12.65
CA PRO A 99 12.72 21.26 13.88
C PRO A 99 14.24 21.25 13.64
N PHE A 100 14.71 21.58 12.43
CA PHE A 100 16.10 21.32 12.02
C PHE A 100 16.95 22.53 11.64
N THR A 101 16.50 23.77 11.89
CA THR A 101 17.36 24.93 11.61
C THR A 101 17.31 25.96 12.73
N GLU A 102 18.05 25.70 13.82
CA GLU A 102 18.64 26.79 14.60
C GLU A 102 19.89 26.30 15.35
N ILE A 103 20.98 26.05 14.61
CA ILE A 103 22.32 26.11 15.19
C ILE A 103 22.78 27.55 15.00
N ALA A 104 22.49 28.38 15.99
CA ALA A 104 23.15 29.67 16.14
C ALA A 104 24.62 29.41 16.54
N PRO A 105 25.63 29.89 15.81
CA PRO A 105 26.95 30.00 16.39
C PRO A 105 26.93 31.16 17.38
N SER A 106 26.96 30.81 18.67
CA SER A 106 27.40 31.71 19.73
C SER A 106 28.78 32.24 19.39
N ALA A 107 28.89 33.55 19.16
CA ALA A 107 30.15 34.27 19.13
C ALA A 107 30.03 35.45 20.10
N ASP A 108 30.46 35.18 21.33
CA ASP A 108 31.03 36.17 22.23
C ASP A 108 32.12 36.97 21.51
N GLY A 109 32.14 38.29 21.71
CA GLY A 109 33.38 39.06 21.65
C GLY A 109 33.37 40.38 20.88
N VAL A 110 33.58 41.46 21.65
CA VAL A 110 34.55 42.55 21.43
C VAL A 110 34.12 43.86 20.76
N ASN A 111 33.81 44.84 21.64
CA ASN A 111 34.23 46.25 21.70
C ASN A 111 34.78 46.95 20.44
N ALA A 112 34.16 48.09 20.07
CA ALA A 112 34.82 49.38 19.79
C ALA A 112 33.82 50.53 19.88
#